data_AF-A0A965C3G2-F1
#
_entry.id   AF-A0A965C3G2-F1
#
_cell.length_a   1.000
_cell.length_b   1.000
_cell.length_c   1.000
_cell.angle_alpha   90.00
_cell.angle_beta   90.00
_cell.angle_gamma   90.00
#
_symmetry.space_group_name_H-M   'P 1'
#
loop_
_entity.id
_entity.type
_entity.pdbx_description
1 polymer ?
#
loop_
_entity_poly.entity_id
_entity_poly.type
_entity_poly.pdbx_seq_one_letter_code
_entity_poly.pdbx_strand_id
1 'polypeptide(L)'
;MRLAQPATLRPRRNGNTWVLEAFRDAVEANRSLTAIVPEVDQGPPARLVLRTARPGRSVSVLDPETGSPLLVGTLREPGHAVAIARRQPEFQLLPAMLGVAVLPRGDNMQLRALNDRFVLQAARLDSLRLGEDAGREPLAEAATLSRIMELPTASVAALQERLRAANANIAAAGPLGRTVHRRQAAEALLALGMPQEAQAMANTALQEDPQASADMRLLMVQAAAALLSGRQAEARQMENPQIPETDETTLWRGFLAAARGDHAVAGPAIASALPLLISYPRPLARRLAPIAMESLASAGELGAAARLGEADPDNPVLHLARGMVAEADGRVEEALIAYERAKHGRDRLRRARAIRRSVELRLATGRLDTAGAISELQAALFA
;
A
#
# COMPACT_ATOMS: atom_id res chain seq x y z
N MET A 1 28.97 6.38 -21.47
CA MET A 1 28.61 5.75 -20.19
C MET A 1 27.24 6.27 -19.78
N ARG A 2 26.15 5.51 -20.02
CA ARG A 2 24.82 5.89 -19.53
C ARG A 2 24.81 5.65 -18.02
N LEU A 3 24.60 6.71 -17.23
CA LEU A 3 24.33 6.55 -15.81
C LEU A 3 23.02 5.75 -15.68
N ALA A 4 23.01 4.74 -14.81
CA ALA A 4 21.80 4.00 -14.50
C ALA A 4 20.74 4.99 -13.96
N GLN A 5 19.49 4.83 -14.39
CA GLN A 5 18.40 5.67 -13.89
C GLN A 5 18.25 5.46 -12.37
N PRO A 6 18.10 6.53 -11.58
CA PRO A 6 17.84 6.39 -10.16
C PRO A 6 16.48 5.75 -9.91
N ALA A 7 16.36 5.00 -8.81
CA ALA A 7 15.09 4.42 -8.41
C ALA A 7 14.10 5.50 -7.95
N THR A 8 14.60 6.58 -7.35
CA THR A 8 13.79 7.76 -7.03
C THR A 8 14.66 9.01 -6.86
N LEU A 9 14.02 10.19 -6.90
CA LEU A 9 14.64 11.47 -6.60
C LEU A 9 14.07 12.00 -5.27
N ARG A 10 14.84 12.77 -4.50
CA ARG A 10 14.34 13.44 -3.30
C ARG A 10 14.87 14.86 -3.16
N PRO A 11 14.00 15.83 -2.83
CA PRO A 11 14.44 17.18 -2.54
C PRO A 11 15.07 17.22 -1.16
N ARG A 12 16.27 17.82 -1.09
CA ARG A 12 16.97 18.16 0.15
C ARG A 12 17.23 19.65 0.17
N ARG A 13 17.13 20.26 1.35
CA ARG A 13 17.49 21.66 1.54
C ARG A 13 18.99 21.80 1.84
N ASN A 14 19.66 22.70 1.13
CA ASN A 14 21.06 23.07 1.35
C ASN A 14 21.14 24.60 1.51
N GLY A 15 21.02 25.08 2.75
CA GLY A 15 20.87 26.50 3.05
C GLY A 15 19.61 27.08 2.39
N ASN A 16 19.81 28.01 1.45
CA ASN A 16 18.72 28.63 0.66
C ASN A 16 18.46 27.96 -0.69
N THR A 17 19.13 26.85 -0.99
CA THR A 17 18.96 26.12 -2.25
C THR A 17 18.26 24.78 -2.02
N TRP A 18 17.51 24.35 -3.02
CA TRP A 18 16.97 23.00 -3.10
C TRP A 18 17.88 22.16 -4.00
N VAL A 19 18.23 20.97 -3.54
CA VAL A 19 19.00 19.98 -4.29
C VAL A 19 18.12 18.77 -4.50
N LEU A 20 18.01 18.29 -5.73
CA LEU A 20 17.39 17.00 -6.03
C LEU A 20 18.47 15.92 -5.96
N GLU A 21 18.36 15.07 -4.96
CA GLU A 21 19.26 13.96 -4.72
C GLU A 21 18.70 12.67 -5.33
N ALA A 22 19.56 11.91 -5.99
CA ALA A 22 19.17 10.71 -6.71
C ALA A 22 19.50 9.47 -5.89
N PHE A 23 18.48 8.66 -5.58
CA PHE A 23 18.61 7.46 -4.77
C PHE A 23 18.50 6.21 -5.64
N ARG A 24 19.38 5.24 -5.38
CA ARG A 24 19.31 3.90 -5.99
C ARG A 24 18.31 2.98 -5.27
N ASP A 25 18.03 3.24 -4.00
CA ASP A 25 17.07 2.51 -3.19
C ASP A 25 15.95 3.46 -2.72
N ALA A 26 14.72 3.21 -3.16
CA ALA A 26 13.57 3.99 -2.78
C ALA A 26 13.23 3.86 -1.28
N VAL A 27 13.58 2.75 -0.64
CA VAL A 27 13.34 2.54 0.80
C VAL A 27 14.18 3.48 1.63
N GLU A 28 15.47 3.54 1.31
CA GLU A 28 16.41 4.45 1.97
C GLU A 28 15.97 5.91 1.76
N ALA A 29 15.59 6.25 0.54
CA ALA A 29 15.06 7.56 0.18
C ALA A 29 13.79 7.95 0.96
N ASN A 30 12.95 6.96 1.30
CA ASN A 30 11.64 7.18 1.92
C ASN A 30 11.67 7.02 3.44
N ARG A 31 12.76 6.53 4.02
CA ARG A 31 12.89 6.28 5.47
C ARG A 31 12.69 7.55 6.31
N SER A 32 13.07 8.71 5.78
CA SER A 32 12.89 10.02 6.45
C SER A 32 11.67 10.80 5.96
N LEU A 33 10.79 10.17 5.16
CA LEU A 33 9.59 10.82 4.67
C LEU A 33 8.41 10.49 5.57
N THR A 34 7.63 11.53 5.84
CA THR A 34 6.33 11.46 6.45
C THR A 34 5.29 11.68 5.35
N ALA A 35 4.41 10.70 5.16
CA ALA A 35 3.32 10.82 4.20
C ALA A 35 2.37 11.93 4.63
N ILE A 36 1.99 12.81 3.70
CA ILE A 36 0.87 13.72 3.87
C ILE A 36 -0.38 12.92 3.52
N VAL A 37 -1.06 12.46 4.56
CA VAL A 37 -2.32 11.72 4.45
C VAL A 37 -3.46 12.74 4.50
N PRO A 38 -4.37 12.74 3.52
CA PRO A 38 -5.52 13.62 3.57
C PRO A 38 -6.53 13.13 4.59
N GLU A 39 -6.80 13.98 5.58
CA GLU A 39 -7.83 13.81 6.59
C GLU A 39 -9.08 14.59 6.18
N VAL A 40 -10.24 13.97 6.32
CA VAL A 40 -11.52 14.65 6.11
C VAL A 40 -11.98 15.30 7.40
N ASP A 41 -12.20 16.61 7.37
CA ASP A 41 -12.86 17.34 8.45
C ASP A 41 -14.30 17.65 8.01
N GLN A 42 -15.24 16.99 8.68
CA GLN A 42 -16.67 16.99 8.39
C GLN A 42 -17.42 18.23 8.94
N GLY A 43 -16.72 19.16 9.62
CA GLY A 43 -17.34 20.39 10.13
C GLY A 43 -17.96 21.23 9.01
N PRO A 44 -18.89 22.15 9.28
CA PRO A 44 -19.43 23.04 8.24
C PRO A 44 -18.48 24.23 7.98
N PRO A 45 -17.93 24.42 6.76
CA PRO A 45 -17.99 23.55 5.57
C PRO A 45 -16.94 22.44 5.59
N ALA A 46 -17.26 21.27 4.99
CA ALA A 46 -16.34 20.15 4.96
C ALA A 46 -15.07 20.53 4.20
N ARG A 47 -13.94 20.03 4.69
CA ARG A 47 -12.61 20.41 4.19
C ARG A 47 -11.65 19.23 4.26
N LEU A 48 -10.69 19.22 3.35
CA LEU A 48 -9.59 18.27 3.37
C LEU A 48 -8.41 18.90 4.12
N VAL A 49 -7.95 18.25 5.17
CA VAL A 49 -6.80 18.65 5.96
C VAL A 49 -5.59 17.80 5.55
N LEU A 50 -4.51 18.46 5.19
CA LEU A 50 -3.25 17.85 4.76
C LEU A 50 -2.15 18.28 5.73
N ARG A 51 -1.94 17.50 6.79
CA ARG A 51 -0.97 17.83 7.85
C ARG A 51 0.46 17.73 7.36
N THR A 52 1.28 18.69 7.77
CA THR A 52 2.68 18.76 7.32
C THR A 52 3.50 19.69 8.22
N ALA A 53 4.81 19.50 8.26
CA ALA A 53 5.71 20.39 9.01
C ALA A 53 6.16 21.58 8.16
N ARG A 54 6.07 22.77 8.76
CA ARG A 54 6.50 24.06 8.20
C ARG A 54 5.99 24.32 6.76
N PRO A 55 4.66 24.42 6.56
CA PRO A 55 4.08 24.95 5.34
C PRO A 55 4.75 26.27 4.91
N GLY A 56 4.97 26.38 3.60
CA GLY A 56 5.38 27.58 2.90
C GLY A 56 4.17 28.37 2.45
N ARG A 57 4.01 28.54 1.14
CA ARG A 57 2.88 29.22 0.51
C ARG A 57 2.00 28.23 -0.25
N SER A 58 0.72 28.54 -0.32
CA SER A 58 -0.18 27.98 -1.33
C SER A 58 -0.17 28.91 -2.55
N VAL A 59 0.07 28.35 -3.74
CA VAL A 59 0.13 29.08 -5.00
C VAL A 59 -0.67 28.33 -6.06
N SER A 60 -1.25 29.08 -7.01
CA SER A 60 -1.82 28.50 -8.22
C SER A 60 -0.79 28.63 -9.34
N VAL A 61 -0.49 27.52 -10.00
CA VAL A 61 0.39 27.45 -11.18
C VAL A 61 -0.37 26.80 -12.34
N LEU A 62 0.12 26.91 -13.55
CA LEU A 62 -0.45 26.18 -14.68
C LEU A 62 0.21 24.81 -14.78
N ASP A 63 -0.59 23.77 -14.94
CA ASP A 63 -0.12 22.42 -15.26
C ASP A 63 0.53 22.46 -16.66
N PRO A 64 1.81 22.09 -16.80
CA PRO A 64 2.51 22.13 -18.08
C PRO A 64 1.94 21.14 -19.12
N GLU A 65 1.27 20.08 -18.70
CA GLU A 65 0.71 19.08 -19.61
C GLU A 65 -0.66 19.49 -20.15
N THR A 66 -1.50 20.08 -19.30
CA THR A 66 -2.91 20.37 -19.65
C THR A 66 -3.23 21.85 -19.79
N GLY A 67 -2.37 22.75 -19.27
CA GLY A 67 -2.64 24.18 -19.16
C GLY A 67 -3.69 24.54 -18.11
N SER A 68 -4.19 23.57 -17.33
CA SER A 68 -5.21 23.79 -16.30
C SER A 68 -4.60 24.36 -15.01
N PRO A 69 -5.36 25.08 -14.18
CA PRO A 69 -4.85 25.56 -12.89
C PRO A 69 -4.52 24.37 -11.97
N LEU A 70 -3.35 24.42 -11.36
CA LEU A 70 -2.85 23.46 -10.38
C LEU A 70 -2.59 24.19 -9.06
N LEU A 71 -3.23 23.74 -7.99
CA LEU A 71 -3.04 24.30 -6.65
C LEU A 71 -1.86 23.59 -5.97
N VAL A 72 -0.82 24.33 -5.62
CA VAL A 72 0.42 23.80 -5.06
C VAL A 72 0.67 24.36 -3.67
N GLY A 73 0.77 23.46 -2.68
CA GLY A 73 1.21 23.74 -1.33
C GLY A 73 2.70 23.46 -1.18
N THR A 74 3.50 24.52 -1.02
CA THR A 74 4.97 24.41 -0.92
C THR A 74 5.43 24.22 0.52
N LEU A 75 6.53 23.50 0.75
CA LEU A 75 7.11 23.34 2.10
C LEU A 75 8.41 24.10 2.26
N ARG A 76 8.72 24.46 3.51
CA ARG A 76 10.01 25.07 3.85
C ARG A 76 11.07 24.01 4.14
N GLU A 77 10.70 22.85 4.63
CA GLU A 77 11.65 21.76 4.90
C GLU A 77 11.32 20.54 4.05
N PRO A 78 12.33 19.73 3.68
CA PRO A 78 12.08 18.41 3.12
C PRO A 78 11.41 17.51 4.17
N GLY A 79 10.86 16.39 3.72
CA GLY A 79 10.38 15.34 4.62
C GLY A 79 8.90 15.03 4.50
N HIS A 80 8.04 15.94 4.00
CA HIS A 80 6.62 15.64 3.79
C HIS A 80 6.26 15.57 2.31
N ALA A 81 5.57 14.50 1.92
CA ALA A 81 5.24 14.20 0.53
C ALA A 81 3.85 13.56 0.41
N VAL A 82 3.16 13.81 -0.70
CA VAL A 82 1.97 13.04 -1.09
C VAL A 82 2.44 11.87 -1.94
N ALA A 83 2.30 10.64 -1.45
CA ALA A 83 2.85 9.48 -2.16
C ALA A 83 2.01 9.06 -3.36
N ILE A 84 0.68 9.19 -3.26
CA ILE A 84 -0.26 8.53 -4.17
C ILE A 84 -1.38 9.48 -4.55
N ALA A 85 -1.80 9.36 -5.81
CA ALA A 85 -2.89 10.12 -6.35
C ALA A 85 -4.21 9.75 -5.66
N ARG A 86 -5.02 10.74 -5.27
CA ARG A 86 -6.41 10.51 -4.86
C ARG A 86 -7.35 11.25 -5.80
N ARG A 87 -8.22 10.51 -6.47
CA ARG A 87 -9.30 11.08 -7.27
C ARG A 87 -10.52 11.31 -6.38
N GLN A 88 -11.09 12.49 -6.49
CA GLN A 88 -12.29 12.94 -5.77
C GLN A 88 -13.24 13.59 -6.79
N PRO A 89 -14.54 13.75 -6.47
CA PRO A 89 -15.51 14.34 -7.40
C PRO A 89 -15.09 15.74 -7.87
N GLU A 90 -14.58 16.58 -6.97
CA GLU A 90 -14.26 17.99 -7.25
C GLU A 90 -12.76 18.26 -7.47
N PHE A 91 -11.88 17.29 -7.25
CA PHE A 91 -10.44 17.46 -7.42
C PHE A 91 -9.70 16.13 -7.58
N GLN A 92 -8.42 16.22 -7.94
CA GLN A 92 -7.48 15.11 -7.87
C GLN A 92 -6.25 15.57 -7.11
N LEU A 93 -5.99 14.95 -5.97
CA LEU A 93 -4.71 15.09 -5.26
C LEU A 93 -3.66 14.28 -6.04
N LEU A 94 -2.54 14.91 -6.37
CA LEU A 94 -1.48 14.29 -7.17
C LEU A 94 -0.34 13.79 -6.29
N PRO A 95 0.39 12.74 -6.70
CA PRO A 95 1.67 12.40 -6.09
C PRO A 95 2.61 13.60 -6.17
N ALA A 96 3.23 13.94 -5.05
CA ALA A 96 4.15 15.06 -4.94
C ALA A 96 5.34 14.64 -4.07
N MET A 97 6.56 14.79 -4.60
CA MET A 97 7.79 14.46 -3.89
C MET A 97 8.05 15.37 -2.69
N LEU A 98 7.42 16.55 -2.66
CA LEU A 98 7.47 17.55 -1.60
C LEU A 98 6.17 18.35 -1.59
N GLY A 99 5.56 18.49 -0.43
CA GLY A 99 4.36 19.29 -0.26
C GLY A 99 3.14 18.65 -0.94
N VAL A 100 2.26 19.50 -1.46
CA VAL A 100 0.93 19.12 -1.94
C VAL A 100 0.73 19.65 -3.36
N ALA A 101 0.18 18.83 -4.25
CA ALA A 101 -0.30 19.25 -5.55
C ALA A 101 -1.74 18.76 -5.75
N VAL A 102 -2.65 19.67 -6.10
CA VAL A 102 -4.07 19.39 -6.28
C VAL A 102 -4.50 19.95 -7.64
N LEU A 103 -5.03 19.07 -8.48
CA LEU A 103 -5.71 19.42 -9.72
C LEU A 103 -7.22 19.60 -9.44
N PRO A 104 -7.74 20.83 -9.36
CA PRO A 104 -9.17 21.08 -9.21
C PRO A 104 -9.94 20.65 -10.47
N ARG A 105 -11.17 20.14 -10.28
CA ARG A 105 -12.12 19.83 -11.37
C ARG A 105 -13.25 20.87 -11.49
N GLY A 106 -13.30 21.82 -10.56
CA GLY A 106 -14.24 22.94 -10.58
C GLY A 106 -13.56 24.25 -10.16
N ASP A 107 -14.17 25.38 -10.54
CA ASP A 107 -13.58 26.72 -10.42
C ASP A 107 -13.59 27.28 -8.99
N ASN A 108 -14.26 26.60 -8.06
CA ASN A 108 -14.52 27.08 -6.71
C ASN A 108 -13.59 26.47 -5.66
N MET A 109 -12.38 26.01 -6.02
CA MET A 109 -11.48 25.33 -5.07
C MET A 109 -10.34 26.25 -4.59
N GLN A 110 -10.08 26.24 -3.29
CA GLN A 110 -8.96 26.98 -2.68
C GLN A 110 -8.14 26.08 -1.76
N LEU A 111 -6.82 26.12 -1.95
CA LEU A 111 -5.85 25.55 -1.01
C LEU A 111 -5.30 26.68 -0.12
N ARG A 112 -5.44 26.55 1.19
CA ARG A 112 -4.93 27.52 2.18
C ARG A 112 -3.79 26.91 2.99
N ALA A 113 -2.71 27.67 3.16
CA ALA A 113 -1.59 27.29 4.02
C ALA A 113 -1.82 27.81 5.44
N LEU A 114 -1.73 26.93 6.43
CA LEU A 114 -1.75 27.26 7.86
C LEU A 114 -0.40 26.89 8.49
N ASN A 115 -0.26 27.01 9.81
CA ASN A 115 1.03 26.81 10.49
C ASN A 115 1.53 25.35 10.46
N ASP A 116 0.60 24.38 10.44
CA ASP A 116 0.88 22.94 10.61
C ASP A 116 0.18 22.06 9.55
N ARG A 117 -0.46 22.67 8.56
CA ARG A 117 -1.29 21.98 7.57
C ARG A 117 -1.59 22.83 6.35
N PHE A 118 -1.98 22.16 5.27
CA PHE A 118 -2.79 22.77 4.23
C PHE A 118 -4.26 22.39 4.41
N VAL A 119 -5.15 23.30 4.02
CA VAL A 119 -6.59 23.07 4.03
C VAL A 119 -7.10 23.30 2.61
N LEU A 120 -7.62 22.25 1.99
CA LEU A 120 -8.33 22.32 0.72
C LEU A 120 -9.83 22.40 0.99
N GLN A 121 -10.49 23.35 0.36
CA GLN A 121 -11.91 23.61 0.56
C GLN A 121 -12.51 24.34 -0.63
N ALA A 122 -13.84 24.40 -0.69
CA ALA A 122 -14.51 25.32 -1.59
C ALA A 122 -14.28 26.79 -1.17
N ALA A 123 -14.26 27.70 -2.14
CA ALA A 123 -13.94 29.12 -2.01
C ALA A 123 -15.13 29.96 -1.52
N ARG A 124 -16.36 29.55 -1.87
CA ARG A 124 -17.59 30.02 -1.22
C ARG A 124 -17.84 29.12 -0.02
N LEU A 125 -18.59 29.54 0.99
CA LEU A 125 -18.90 28.78 2.22
C LEU A 125 -19.62 27.42 1.97
N ASP A 126 -19.63 26.94 0.74
CA ASP A 126 -20.02 25.62 0.31
C ASP A 126 -19.13 24.56 0.94
N SER A 127 -19.74 23.41 1.26
CA SER A 127 -19.02 22.23 1.72
C SER A 127 -18.31 21.57 0.54
N LEU A 128 -17.04 21.19 0.73
CA LEU A 128 -16.33 20.37 -0.25
C LEU A 128 -17.09 19.07 -0.50
N ARG A 129 -17.40 18.74 -1.77
CA ARG A 129 -18.00 17.42 -2.08
C ARG A 129 -16.89 16.39 -2.15
N LEU A 130 -16.81 15.62 -1.08
CA LEU A 130 -15.93 14.47 -0.99
C LEU A 130 -16.70 13.23 -1.46
N GLY A 131 -16.03 12.41 -2.26
CA GLY A 131 -16.49 11.05 -2.53
C GLY A 131 -16.28 10.18 -1.30
N GLU A 132 -16.55 8.87 -1.43
CA GLU A 132 -16.23 7.93 -0.36
C GLU A 132 -14.72 7.93 -0.05
N ASP A 133 -14.35 7.71 1.21
CA ASP A 133 -12.95 7.59 1.61
C ASP A 133 -12.27 6.48 0.80
N ALA A 134 -11.01 6.66 0.42
CA ALA A 134 -10.26 5.62 -0.29
C ALA A 134 -10.28 4.32 0.52
N GLY A 135 -10.74 3.25 -0.11
CA GLY A 135 -10.96 1.95 0.51
C GLY A 135 -12.33 1.77 1.16
N ARG A 136 -13.28 2.72 1.09
CA ARG A 136 -14.69 2.54 1.52
C ARG A 136 -15.69 2.31 0.38
N GLU A 137 -15.24 2.42 -0.86
CA GLU A 137 -16.02 2.25 -2.10
C GLU A 137 -16.84 0.95 -2.11
N PRO A 138 -18.10 0.90 -2.60
CA PRO A 138 -18.91 -0.32 -2.58
C PRO A 138 -18.17 -1.51 -3.17
N LEU A 139 -18.30 -2.71 -2.59
CA LEU A 139 -17.61 -3.90 -3.11
C LEU A 139 -17.99 -4.23 -4.58
N ALA A 140 -19.16 -3.77 -5.03
CA ALA A 140 -19.56 -3.85 -6.43
C ALA A 140 -18.59 -3.11 -7.38
N GLU A 141 -17.92 -2.06 -6.90
CA GLU A 141 -16.88 -1.33 -7.66
C GLU A 141 -15.63 -2.17 -7.89
N ALA A 142 -15.40 -3.25 -7.13
CA ALA A 142 -14.32 -4.19 -7.46
C ALA A 142 -14.47 -4.80 -8.88
N ALA A 143 -15.68 -4.79 -9.45
CA ALA A 143 -15.92 -5.24 -10.82
C ALA A 143 -15.42 -4.24 -11.88
N THR A 144 -15.32 -2.95 -11.55
CA THR A 144 -14.84 -1.90 -12.48
C THR A 144 -13.32 -1.70 -12.41
N LEU A 145 -12.67 -2.20 -11.35
CA LEU A 145 -11.21 -2.16 -11.20
C LEU A 145 -10.51 -3.06 -12.22
N SER A 146 -9.48 -2.50 -12.84
CA SER A 146 -8.68 -3.14 -13.88
C SER A 146 -7.74 -4.21 -13.29
N ARG A 147 -7.71 -5.38 -13.94
CA ARG A 147 -6.90 -6.55 -13.53
C ARG A 147 -5.96 -6.96 -14.66
N ILE A 148 -4.80 -7.48 -14.29
CA ILE A 148 -3.84 -8.09 -15.21
C ILE A 148 -3.83 -9.62 -15.08
N MET A 149 -4.01 -10.18 -13.89
CA MET A 149 -4.01 -11.62 -13.60
C MET A 149 -5.43 -12.20 -13.56
N GLU A 150 -5.54 -13.52 -13.79
CA GLU A 150 -6.80 -14.24 -13.63
C GLU A 150 -6.88 -14.94 -12.27
N LEU A 151 -7.35 -14.21 -11.26
CA LEU A 151 -7.53 -14.71 -9.89
C LEU A 151 -9.02 -14.76 -9.52
N PRO A 152 -9.79 -15.74 -10.02
CA PRO A 152 -11.24 -15.76 -9.81
C PRO A 152 -11.59 -16.02 -8.35
N THR A 153 -12.61 -15.31 -7.87
CA THR A 153 -13.25 -15.61 -6.58
C THR A 153 -13.98 -16.95 -6.70
N ALA A 154 -13.36 -18.02 -6.22
CA ALA A 154 -13.89 -19.38 -6.33
C ALA A 154 -13.62 -20.19 -5.04
N SER A 155 -14.34 -21.30 -4.89
CA SER A 155 -14.08 -22.24 -3.80
C SER A 155 -12.71 -22.91 -3.95
N VAL A 156 -12.13 -23.38 -2.84
CA VAL A 156 -10.85 -24.11 -2.88
C VAL A 156 -10.93 -25.32 -3.82
N ALA A 157 -12.05 -26.05 -3.83
CA ALA A 157 -12.26 -27.19 -4.73
C ALA A 157 -12.26 -26.77 -6.21
N ALA A 158 -12.91 -25.65 -6.55
CA ALA A 158 -12.93 -25.14 -7.92
C ALA A 158 -11.54 -24.64 -8.37
N LEU A 159 -10.78 -24.00 -7.48
CA LEU A 159 -9.40 -23.61 -7.75
C LEU A 159 -8.47 -24.82 -7.94
N GLN A 160 -8.67 -25.89 -7.15
CA GLN A 160 -7.97 -27.16 -7.33
C GLN A 160 -8.31 -27.84 -8.65
N GLU A 161 -9.57 -27.77 -9.10
CA GLU A 161 -9.96 -28.24 -10.44
C GLU A 161 -9.27 -27.45 -11.54
N ARG A 162 -9.25 -26.10 -11.44
CA ARG A 162 -8.52 -25.24 -12.38
C ARG A 162 -7.04 -25.63 -12.46
N LEU A 163 -6.40 -25.91 -11.32
CA LEU A 163 -5.02 -26.40 -11.28
C LEU A 163 -4.85 -27.78 -11.94
N ARG A 164 -5.76 -28.73 -11.67
CA ARG A 164 -5.74 -30.07 -12.29
C ARG A 164 -5.89 -29.99 -13.81
N ALA A 165 -6.83 -29.18 -14.31
CA ALA A 165 -7.04 -28.94 -15.73
C ALA A 165 -5.80 -28.30 -16.38
N ALA A 166 -5.20 -27.28 -15.74
CA ALA A 166 -3.98 -26.66 -16.24
C ALA A 166 -2.82 -27.67 -16.34
N ASN A 167 -2.63 -28.53 -15.33
CA ASN A 167 -1.60 -29.57 -15.35
C ASN A 167 -1.84 -30.63 -16.44
N ALA A 168 -3.09 -31.05 -16.67
CA ALA A 168 -3.42 -31.94 -17.77
C ALA A 168 -3.09 -31.32 -19.12
N ASN A 169 -3.37 -30.03 -19.30
CA ASN A 169 -3.04 -29.30 -20.53
C ASN A 169 -1.52 -29.12 -20.72
N ILE A 170 -0.75 -28.90 -19.66
CA ILE A 170 0.73 -28.88 -19.72
C ILE A 170 1.25 -30.22 -20.24
N ALA A 171 0.71 -31.34 -19.75
CA ALA A 171 1.12 -32.67 -20.15
C ALA A 171 0.76 -33.00 -21.61
N ALA A 172 -0.39 -32.52 -22.08
CA ALA A 172 -0.85 -32.72 -23.46
C ALA A 172 -0.18 -31.77 -24.48
N ALA A 173 0.31 -30.61 -24.04
CA ALA A 173 0.92 -29.62 -24.92
C ALA A 173 2.38 -29.96 -25.30
N GLY A 174 2.73 -29.65 -26.56
CA GLY A 174 4.13 -29.60 -27.00
C GLY A 174 4.91 -28.46 -26.33
N PRO A 175 6.26 -28.47 -26.35
CA PRO A 175 7.10 -27.57 -25.54
C PRO A 175 6.71 -26.08 -25.60
N LEU A 176 6.55 -25.52 -26.80
CA LEU A 176 6.22 -24.09 -27.00
C LEU A 176 4.76 -23.72 -26.65
N GLY A 177 3.87 -24.71 -26.49
CA GLY A 177 2.48 -24.49 -26.08
C GLY A 177 2.27 -24.49 -24.56
N ARG A 178 3.29 -24.88 -23.78
CA ARG A 178 3.15 -25.06 -22.32
C ARG A 178 3.10 -23.76 -21.55
N THR A 179 3.69 -22.67 -22.06
CA THR A 179 3.80 -21.38 -21.37
C THR A 179 2.45 -20.87 -20.86
N VAL A 180 1.42 -20.88 -21.71
CA VAL A 180 0.06 -20.43 -21.34
C VAL A 180 -0.53 -21.28 -20.23
N HIS A 181 -0.37 -22.61 -20.29
CA HIS A 181 -0.91 -23.51 -19.28
C HIS A 181 -0.12 -23.46 -17.96
N ARG A 182 1.20 -23.24 -18.02
CA ARG A 182 2.02 -22.96 -16.82
C ARG A 182 1.62 -21.65 -16.16
N ARG A 183 1.33 -20.59 -16.93
CA ARG A 183 0.77 -19.35 -16.39
C ARG A 183 -0.56 -19.60 -15.68
N GLN A 184 -1.48 -20.34 -16.32
CA GLN A 184 -2.77 -20.70 -15.72
C GLN A 184 -2.61 -21.51 -14.42
N ALA A 185 -1.67 -22.45 -14.39
CA ALA A 185 -1.35 -23.22 -13.19
C ALA A 185 -0.74 -22.33 -12.10
N ALA A 186 0.15 -21.41 -12.45
CA ALA A 186 0.75 -20.45 -11.52
C ALA A 186 -0.32 -19.51 -10.91
N GLU A 187 -1.26 -19.00 -11.72
CA GLU A 187 -2.40 -18.21 -11.24
C GLU A 187 -3.30 -19.00 -10.28
N ALA A 188 -3.60 -20.27 -10.61
CA ALA A 188 -4.39 -21.13 -9.73
C ALA A 188 -3.68 -21.42 -8.40
N LEU A 189 -2.37 -21.68 -8.43
CA LEU A 189 -1.54 -21.87 -7.24
C LEU A 189 -1.49 -20.60 -6.38
N LEU A 190 -1.32 -19.43 -7.00
CA LEU A 190 -1.34 -18.15 -6.31
C LEU A 190 -2.70 -17.90 -5.64
N ALA A 191 -3.81 -18.14 -6.34
CA ALA A 191 -5.16 -18.04 -5.82
C ALA A 191 -5.44 -19.01 -4.65
N LEU A 192 -4.82 -20.20 -4.67
CA LEU A 192 -4.83 -21.17 -3.58
C LEU A 192 -3.93 -20.78 -2.38
N GLY A 193 -3.19 -19.67 -2.48
CA GLY A 193 -2.26 -19.24 -1.46
C GLY A 193 -1.03 -20.16 -1.38
N MET A 194 -0.54 -20.64 -2.52
CA MET A 194 0.66 -21.48 -2.67
C MET A 194 1.75 -20.71 -3.45
N PRO A 195 2.36 -19.67 -2.86
CA PRO A 195 3.21 -18.75 -3.62
C PRO A 195 4.54 -19.38 -4.05
N GLN A 196 5.10 -20.32 -3.28
CA GLN A 196 6.34 -20.99 -3.65
C GLN A 196 6.16 -21.86 -4.91
N GLU A 197 5.07 -22.63 -4.96
CA GLU A 197 4.70 -23.48 -6.07
C GLU A 197 4.31 -22.64 -7.29
N ALA A 198 3.55 -21.56 -7.08
CA ALA A 198 3.19 -20.63 -8.16
C ALA A 198 4.44 -20.03 -8.82
N GLN A 199 5.42 -19.59 -8.01
CA GLN A 199 6.67 -19.04 -8.51
C GLN A 199 7.50 -20.10 -9.24
N ALA A 200 7.56 -21.33 -8.73
CA ALA A 200 8.24 -22.43 -9.40
C ALA A 200 7.62 -22.72 -10.77
N MET A 201 6.30 -22.77 -10.86
CA MET A 201 5.58 -22.98 -12.12
C MET A 201 5.86 -21.87 -13.15
N ALA A 202 5.86 -20.61 -12.71
CA ALA A 202 6.16 -19.47 -13.57
C ALA A 202 7.64 -19.44 -14.01
N ASN A 203 8.57 -19.74 -13.10
CA ASN A 203 9.99 -19.81 -13.42
C ASN A 203 10.29 -20.93 -14.45
N THR A 204 9.65 -22.09 -14.33
CA THR A 204 9.79 -23.17 -15.32
C THR A 204 9.30 -22.72 -16.70
N ALA A 205 8.21 -21.96 -16.78
CA ALA A 205 7.73 -21.41 -18.06
C ALA A 205 8.78 -20.49 -18.70
N LEU A 206 9.40 -19.61 -17.90
CA LEU A 206 10.45 -18.70 -18.37
C LEU A 206 11.75 -19.41 -18.79
N GLN A 207 12.03 -20.60 -18.22
CA GLN A 207 13.21 -21.39 -18.55
C GLN A 207 13.02 -22.25 -19.81
N GLU A 208 11.81 -22.77 -20.03
CA GLU A 208 11.51 -23.67 -21.15
C GLU A 208 11.24 -22.92 -22.46
N ASP A 209 10.69 -21.70 -22.40
CA ASP A 209 10.29 -20.91 -23.56
C ASP A 209 10.89 -19.50 -23.51
N PRO A 210 11.87 -19.17 -24.39
CA PRO A 210 12.46 -17.83 -24.45
C PRO A 210 11.45 -16.71 -24.76
N GLN A 211 10.30 -17.01 -25.39
CA GLN A 211 9.26 -16.03 -25.67
C GLN A 211 8.34 -15.77 -24.47
N ALA A 212 8.41 -16.59 -23.42
CA ALA A 212 7.60 -16.43 -22.23
C ALA A 212 7.84 -15.10 -21.52
N SER A 213 9.02 -14.48 -21.67
CA SER A 213 9.30 -13.16 -21.11
C SER A 213 8.47 -12.03 -21.74
N ALA A 214 7.84 -12.26 -22.90
CA ALA A 214 6.92 -11.31 -23.51
C ALA A 214 5.52 -11.35 -22.88
N ASP A 215 5.18 -12.40 -22.13
CA ASP A 215 3.91 -12.51 -21.40
C ASP A 215 4.00 -11.70 -20.09
N MET A 216 3.56 -10.44 -20.14
CA MET A 216 3.55 -9.56 -18.95
C MET A 216 2.69 -10.09 -17.81
N ARG A 217 1.65 -10.90 -18.10
CA ARG A 217 0.82 -11.53 -17.08
C ARG A 217 1.60 -12.64 -16.37
N LEU A 218 2.38 -13.44 -17.10
CA LEU A 218 3.28 -14.43 -16.50
C LEU A 218 4.31 -13.77 -15.58
N LEU A 219 4.94 -12.68 -16.04
CA LEU A 219 5.89 -11.92 -15.24
C LEU A 219 5.25 -11.34 -13.98
N MET A 220 4.00 -10.85 -14.08
CA MET A 220 3.27 -10.35 -12.92
C MET A 220 2.99 -11.44 -11.89
N VAL A 221 2.51 -12.61 -12.32
CA VAL A 221 2.25 -13.77 -11.43
C VAL A 221 3.54 -14.23 -10.76
N GLN A 222 4.64 -14.30 -11.52
CA GLN A 222 5.96 -14.65 -11.00
C GLN A 222 6.41 -13.68 -9.91
N ALA A 223 6.29 -12.38 -10.14
CA ALA A 223 6.72 -11.34 -9.20
C ALA A 223 5.85 -11.32 -7.94
N ALA A 224 4.52 -11.47 -8.08
CA ALA A 224 3.58 -11.57 -6.97
C ALA A 224 3.86 -12.81 -6.10
N ALA A 225 4.12 -13.95 -6.73
CA ALA A 225 4.48 -15.20 -6.05
C ALA A 225 5.85 -15.10 -5.35
N ALA A 226 6.83 -14.44 -5.98
CA ALA A 226 8.13 -14.13 -5.38
C ALA A 226 8.00 -13.26 -4.13
N LEU A 227 7.19 -12.21 -4.21
CA LEU A 227 6.93 -11.30 -3.09
C LEU A 227 6.35 -12.05 -1.89
N LEU A 228 5.31 -12.85 -2.11
CA LEU A 228 4.68 -13.65 -1.05
C LEU A 228 5.56 -14.78 -0.51
N SER A 229 6.56 -15.21 -1.30
CA SER A 229 7.59 -16.15 -0.86
C SER A 229 8.73 -15.49 -0.09
N GLY A 230 8.69 -14.17 0.14
CA GLY A 230 9.76 -13.41 0.80
C GLY A 230 10.98 -13.15 -0.10
N ARG A 231 10.88 -13.42 -1.40
CA ARG A 231 11.96 -13.26 -2.39
C ARG A 231 11.90 -11.88 -3.04
N GLN A 232 12.13 -10.85 -2.23
CA GLN A 232 11.96 -9.45 -2.63
C GLN A 232 12.83 -9.02 -3.81
N ALA A 233 14.03 -9.58 -3.96
CA ALA A 233 14.91 -9.28 -5.09
C ALA A 233 14.27 -9.71 -6.43
N GLU A 234 13.64 -10.89 -6.47
CA GLU A 234 12.93 -11.39 -7.64
C GLU A 234 11.61 -10.63 -7.87
N ALA A 235 10.93 -10.21 -6.80
CA ALA A 235 9.69 -9.43 -6.88
C ALA A 235 9.86 -8.05 -7.56
N ARG A 236 11.09 -7.53 -7.70
CA ARG A 236 11.36 -6.27 -8.43
C ARG A 236 10.92 -6.31 -9.89
N GLN A 237 10.73 -7.50 -10.46
CA GLN A 237 10.21 -7.65 -11.82
C GLN A 237 8.86 -6.94 -12.02
N MET A 238 8.09 -6.73 -10.95
CA MET A 238 6.83 -5.96 -10.94
C MET A 238 6.99 -4.47 -11.32
N GLU A 239 8.21 -3.96 -11.25
CA GLU A 239 8.59 -2.59 -11.59
C GLU A 239 8.99 -2.46 -13.07
N ASN A 240 8.93 -3.56 -13.84
CA ASN A 240 9.18 -3.51 -15.28
C ASN A 240 8.20 -2.52 -15.95
N PRO A 241 8.70 -1.48 -16.65
CA PRO A 241 7.86 -0.48 -17.32
C PRO A 241 6.94 -1.05 -18.41
N GLN A 242 7.21 -2.26 -18.91
CA GLN A 242 6.37 -2.94 -19.89
C GLN A 242 5.12 -3.58 -19.28
N ILE A 243 5.09 -3.77 -17.95
CA ILE A 243 3.89 -4.24 -17.26
C ILE A 243 2.84 -3.13 -17.31
N PRO A 244 1.64 -3.38 -17.87
CA PRO A 244 0.57 -2.38 -17.95
C PRO A 244 0.19 -1.84 -16.58
N GLU A 245 -0.07 -0.53 -16.51
CA GLU A 245 -0.58 0.09 -15.30
C GLU A 245 -2.08 -0.20 -15.13
N THR A 246 -2.39 -1.01 -14.13
CA THR A 246 -3.75 -1.36 -13.70
C THR A 246 -3.91 -1.15 -12.19
N ASP A 247 -5.15 -1.15 -11.71
CA ASP A 247 -5.46 -1.09 -10.28
C ASP A 247 -4.85 -2.29 -9.54
N GLU A 248 -4.87 -3.47 -10.16
CA GLU A 248 -4.22 -4.67 -9.62
C GLU A 248 -2.69 -4.52 -9.54
N THR A 249 -2.03 -3.97 -10.57
CA THR A 249 -0.58 -3.71 -10.48
C THR A 249 -0.24 -2.66 -9.43
N THR A 250 -1.09 -1.66 -9.23
CA THR A 250 -0.95 -0.67 -8.16
C THR A 250 -1.02 -1.33 -6.79
N LEU A 251 -2.01 -2.22 -6.57
CA LEU A 251 -2.13 -2.98 -5.34
C LEU A 251 -0.86 -3.78 -5.02
N TRP A 252 -0.37 -4.54 -6.01
CA TRP A 252 0.80 -5.40 -5.84
C TRP A 252 2.11 -4.60 -5.67
N ARG A 253 2.28 -3.47 -6.38
CA ARG A 253 3.40 -2.54 -6.13
C ARG A 253 3.31 -1.94 -4.72
N GLY A 254 2.10 -1.71 -4.21
CA GLY A 254 1.86 -1.38 -2.79
C GLY A 254 2.35 -2.46 -1.84
N PHE A 255 2.09 -3.75 -2.12
CA PHE A 255 2.65 -4.85 -1.34
C PHE A 255 4.17 -4.95 -1.44
N LEU A 256 4.76 -4.66 -2.60
CA LEU A 256 6.22 -4.60 -2.76
C LEU A 256 6.83 -3.49 -1.89
N ALA A 257 6.20 -2.30 -1.86
CA ALA A 257 6.56 -1.21 -0.96
C ALA A 257 6.39 -1.60 0.52
N ALA A 258 5.33 -2.34 0.88
CA ALA A 258 5.13 -2.83 2.24
C ALA A 258 6.25 -3.80 2.67
N ALA A 259 6.64 -4.74 1.80
CA ALA A 259 7.74 -5.67 2.06
C ALA A 259 9.09 -4.95 2.21
N ARG A 260 9.20 -3.75 1.62
CA ARG A 260 10.34 -2.84 1.73
C ARG A 260 10.30 -1.99 3.01
N GLY A 261 9.20 -1.99 3.75
CA GLY A 261 8.98 -1.13 4.91
C GLY A 261 8.56 0.30 4.55
N ASP A 262 8.28 0.56 3.27
CA ASP A 262 7.84 1.86 2.78
C ASP A 262 6.31 1.97 2.90
N HIS A 263 5.83 2.09 4.13
CA HIS A 263 4.40 2.15 4.42
C HIS A 263 3.76 3.45 3.91
N ALA A 264 4.53 4.53 3.77
CA ALA A 264 4.09 5.80 3.20
C ALA A 264 3.61 5.64 1.75
N VAL A 265 4.27 4.77 0.97
CA VAL A 265 3.85 4.40 -0.39
C VAL A 265 2.86 3.23 -0.36
N ALA A 266 3.08 2.23 0.50
CA ALA A 266 2.24 1.03 0.50
C ALA A 266 0.79 1.31 0.89
N GLY A 267 0.56 2.07 1.96
CA GLY A 267 -0.77 2.29 2.52
C GLY A 267 -1.77 2.83 1.50
N PRO A 268 -1.50 4.00 0.89
CA PRO A 268 -2.49 4.57 -0.03
C PRO A 268 -2.68 3.73 -1.31
N ALA A 269 -1.68 2.96 -1.75
CA ALA A 269 -1.79 2.08 -2.94
C ALA A 269 -2.71 0.90 -2.65
N ILE A 270 -2.60 0.37 -1.44
CA ILE A 270 -3.47 -0.69 -0.95
C ILE A 270 -4.88 -0.13 -0.70
N ALA A 271 -5.00 1.09 -0.16
CA ALA A 271 -6.29 1.74 0.07
C ALA A 271 -7.06 1.96 -1.23
N SER A 272 -6.40 2.51 -2.26
CA SER A 272 -7.04 2.79 -3.56
C SER A 272 -7.52 1.54 -4.32
N ALA A 273 -6.94 0.37 -4.01
CA ALA A 273 -7.29 -0.90 -4.63
C ALA A 273 -7.86 -1.91 -3.62
N LEU A 274 -8.35 -1.44 -2.47
CA LEU A 274 -8.85 -2.30 -1.40
C LEU A 274 -10.05 -3.16 -1.81
N PRO A 275 -11.04 -2.67 -2.59
CA PRO A 275 -12.14 -3.53 -3.06
C PRO A 275 -11.63 -4.75 -3.84
N LEU A 276 -10.54 -4.59 -4.60
CA LEU A 276 -9.90 -5.69 -5.34
C LEU A 276 -9.30 -6.72 -4.39
N LEU A 277 -8.56 -6.28 -3.36
CA LEU A 277 -8.01 -7.17 -2.33
C LEU A 277 -9.11 -7.96 -1.60
N ILE A 278 -10.22 -7.32 -1.24
CA ILE A 278 -11.36 -7.98 -0.57
C ILE A 278 -12.02 -9.00 -1.52
N SER A 279 -12.05 -8.72 -2.83
CA SER A 279 -12.62 -9.60 -3.84
C SER A 279 -11.77 -10.85 -4.16
N TYR A 280 -10.49 -10.88 -3.75
CA TYR A 280 -9.61 -12.00 -4.06
C TYR A 280 -10.08 -13.34 -3.47
N PRO A 281 -9.69 -14.47 -4.08
CA PRO A 281 -9.93 -15.77 -3.49
C PRO A 281 -9.39 -15.85 -2.06
N ARG A 282 -10.22 -16.38 -1.15
CA ARG A 282 -10.00 -16.35 0.31
C ARG A 282 -8.61 -16.83 0.77
N PRO A 283 -8.01 -17.90 0.20
CA PRO A 283 -6.66 -18.32 0.60
C PRO A 283 -5.59 -17.25 0.34
N LEU A 284 -5.65 -16.59 -0.81
CA LEU A 284 -4.76 -15.49 -1.16
C LEU A 284 -5.02 -14.26 -0.31
N ALA A 285 -6.29 -13.84 -0.19
CA ALA A 285 -6.69 -12.68 0.62
C ALA A 285 -6.21 -12.81 2.08
N ARG A 286 -6.31 -14.01 2.68
CA ARG A 286 -5.83 -14.27 4.05
C ARG A 286 -4.32 -14.13 4.24
N ARG A 287 -3.53 -14.38 3.20
CA ARG A 287 -2.07 -14.14 3.24
C ARG A 287 -1.73 -12.65 3.16
N LEU A 288 -2.50 -11.91 2.36
CA LEU A 288 -2.28 -10.49 2.10
C LEU A 288 -2.84 -9.58 3.20
N ALA A 289 -3.99 -9.95 3.80
CA ALA A 289 -4.73 -9.10 4.73
C ALA A 289 -3.89 -8.59 5.93
N PRO A 290 -3.06 -9.42 6.60
CA PRO A 290 -2.19 -8.92 7.66
C PRO A 290 -1.19 -7.87 7.17
N ILE A 291 -0.55 -8.07 6.02
CA ILE A 291 0.44 -7.15 5.44
C ILE A 291 -0.25 -5.83 5.05
N ALA A 292 -1.42 -5.93 4.43
CA ALA A 292 -2.23 -4.79 4.03
C ALA A 292 -2.69 -3.97 5.23
N MET A 293 -3.34 -4.59 6.21
CA MET A 293 -3.90 -3.90 7.37
C MET A 293 -2.80 -3.26 8.23
N GLU A 294 -1.66 -3.92 8.42
CA GLU A 294 -0.49 -3.35 9.11
C GLU A 294 0.09 -2.14 8.35
N SER A 295 0.14 -2.20 7.01
CA SER A 295 0.63 -1.09 6.17
C SER A 295 -0.33 0.09 6.16
N LEU A 296 -1.63 -0.16 6.05
CA LEU A 296 -2.68 0.85 6.13
C LEU A 296 -2.65 1.57 7.48
N ALA A 297 -2.57 0.82 8.58
CA ALA A 297 -2.45 1.41 9.92
C ALA A 297 -1.19 2.26 10.08
N SER A 298 -0.04 1.78 9.58
CA SER A 298 1.22 2.52 9.63
C SER A 298 1.20 3.80 8.77
N ALA A 299 0.40 3.79 7.71
CA ALA A 299 0.21 4.92 6.81
C ALA A 299 -0.94 5.85 7.23
N GLY A 300 -1.63 5.60 8.35
CA GLY A 300 -2.79 6.40 8.77
C GLY A 300 -4.06 6.19 7.93
N GLU A 301 -4.11 5.16 7.09
CA GLU A 301 -5.28 4.80 6.27
C GLU A 301 -6.31 4.00 7.08
N LEU A 302 -6.78 4.58 8.18
CA LEU A 302 -7.52 3.88 9.23
C LEU A 302 -8.90 3.39 8.76
N GLY A 303 -9.58 4.14 7.90
CA GLY A 303 -10.87 3.74 7.33
C GLY A 303 -10.76 2.47 6.47
N ALA A 304 -9.76 2.43 5.59
CA ALA A 304 -9.43 1.25 4.78
C ALA A 304 -8.99 0.07 5.66
N ALA A 305 -8.17 0.32 6.68
CA ALA A 305 -7.73 -0.72 7.61
C ALA A 305 -8.88 -1.34 8.40
N ALA A 306 -9.82 -0.51 8.90
CA ALA A 306 -11.00 -0.96 9.61
C ALA A 306 -11.87 -1.85 8.72
N ARG A 307 -12.17 -1.40 7.49
CA ARG A 307 -12.95 -2.17 6.53
C ARG A 307 -12.33 -3.52 6.20
N LEU A 308 -11.01 -3.58 6.01
CA LEU A 308 -10.31 -4.84 5.80
C LEU A 308 -10.42 -5.77 7.02
N GLY A 309 -10.39 -5.21 8.23
CA GLY A 309 -10.58 -5.95 9.48
C GLY A 309 -12.00 -6.52 9.65
N GLU A 310 -13.02 -5.81 9.15
CA GLU A 310 -14.43 -6.24 9.14
C GLU A 310 -14.70 -7.39 8.16
N ALA A 311 -13.86 -7.57 7.13
CA ALA A 311 -14.01 -8.66 6.16
C ALA A 311 -13.66 -10.05 6.72
N ASP A 312 -12.88 -10.13 7.81
CA ASP A 312 -12.53 -11.40 8.50
C ASP A 312 -12.40 -11.13 10.02
N PRO A 313 -13.51 -10.79 10.72
CA PRO A 313 -13.49 -10.26 12.08
C PRO A 313 -12.91 -11.24 13.11
N ASP A 314 -13.05 -12.54 12.85
CA ASP A 314 -12.58 -13.61 13.75
C ASP A 314 -11.15 -14.07 13.44
N ASN A 315 -10.46 -13.46 12.46
CA ASN A 315 -9.11 -13.89 12.09
C ASN A 315 -8.08 -13.49 13.16
N PRO A 316 -7.47 -14.44 13.89
CA PRO A 316 -6.55 -14.12 14.97
C PRO A 316 -5.21 -13.56 14.47
N VAL A 317 -4.85 -13.78 13.20
CA VAL A 317 -3.62 -13.23 12.60
C VAL A 317 -3.69 -11.71 12.52
N LEU A 318 -4.89 -11.13 12.49
CA LEU A 318 -5.11 -9.69 12.41
C LEU A 318 -5.03 -8.98 13.78
N HIS A 319 -4.83 -9.67 14.90
CA HIS A 319 -4.78 -9.01 16.21
C HIS A 319 -3.68 -7.94 16.32
N LEU A 320 -2.49 -8.19 15.75
CA LEU A 320 -1.44 -7.17 15.69
C LEU A 320 -1.93 -5.94 14.92
N ALA A 321 -2.47 -6.16 13.72
CA ALA A 321 -2.94 -5.08 12.86
C ALA A 321 -4.09 -4.29 13.49
N ARG A 322 -5.03 -4.96 14.18
CA ARG A 322 -6.10 -4.31 14.96
C ARG A 322 -5.54 -3.42 16.06
N GLY A 323 -4.50 -3.87 16.77
CA GLY A 323 -3.82 -3.05 17.75
C GLY A 323 -3.16 -1.82 17.12
N MET A 324 -2.53 -1.98 15.95
CA MET A 324 -1.92 -0.87 15.20
C MET A 324 -2.95 0.16 14.74
N VAL A 325 -4.12 -0.29 14.28
CA VAL A 325 -5.23 0.61 13.92
C VAL A 325 -5.74 1.36 15.15
N ALA A 326 -5.99 0.68 16.25
CA ALA A 326 -6.45 1.31 17.49
C ALA A 326 -5.42 2.30 18.06
N GLU A 327 -4.13 1.96 18.01
CA GLU A 327 -3.04 2.83 18.46
C GLU A 327 -2.97 4.11 17.60
N ALA A 328 -3.01 3.96 16.27
CA ALA A 328 -2.98 5.09 15.34
C ALA A 328 -4.23 5.98 15.47
N ASP A 329 -5.35 5.43 15.91
CA ASP A 329 -6.61 6.13 16.19
C ASP A 329 -6.68 6.70 17.63
N GLY A 330 -5.61 6.55 18.42
CA GLY A 330 -5.54 7.04 19.81
C GLY A 330 -6.34 6.21 20.84
N ARG A 331 -6.92 5.08 20.45
CA ARG A 331 -7.66 4.15 21.33
C ARG A 331 -6.71 3.24 22.09
N VAL A 332 -6.02 3.81 23.08
CA VAL A 332 -4.94 3.15 23.85
C VAL A 332 -5.37 1.81 24.46
N GLU A 333 -6.51 1.75 25.15
CA GLU A 333 -6.95 0.50 25.81
C GLU A 333 -7.21 -0.62 24.80
N GLU A 334 -7.92 -0.29 23.71
CA GLU A 334 -8.23 -1.26 22.66
C GLU A 334 -6.96 -1.74 21.96
N ALA A 335 -5.99 -0.85 21.75
CA ALA A 335 -4.69 -1.20 21.21
C ALA A 335 -3.95 -2.21 22.11
N LEU A 336 -3.88 -1.95 23.42
CA LEU A 336 -3.24 -2.84 24.38
C LEU A 336 -3.94 -4.20 24.46
N ILE A 337 -5.28 -4.24 24.46
CA ILE A 337 -6.05 -5.50 24.42
C ILE A 337 -5.74 -6.30 23.14
N ALA A 338 -5.71 -5.63 21.98
CA ALA A 338 -5.41 -6.29 20.72
C ALA A 338 -3.97 -6.80 20.65
N TYR A 339 -3.00 -6.04 21.17
CA TYR A 339 -1.62 -6.51 21.31
C TYR A 339 -1.51 -7.69 22.23
N GLU A 340 -2.23 -7.72 23.36
CA GLU A 340 -2.21 -8.86 24.27
C GLU A 340 -2.72 -10.14 23.59
N ARG A 341 -3.79 -10.04 22.81
CA ARG A 341 -4.27 -11.16 21.97
C ARG A 341 -3.22 -11.61 20.95
N ALA A 342 -2.50 -10.66 20.33
CA ALA A 342 -1.45 -10.96 19.36
C ALA A 342 -0.22 -11.64 19.98
N LYS A 343 0.15 -11.32 21.24
CA LYS A 343 1.24 -11.97 21.98
C LYS A 343 1.00 -13.46 22.20
N HIS A 344 -0.26 -13.87 22.28
CA HIS A 344 -0.69 -15.27 22.41
C HIS A 344 -0.89 -15.98 21.06
N GLY A 345 -0.59 -15.31 19.94
CA GLY A 345 -0.72 -15.87 18.59
C GLY A 345 0.34 -16.92 18.25
N ARG A 346 0.13 -17.63 17.15
CA ARG A 346 1.08 -18.66 16.65
C ARG A 346 2.26 -18.07 15.86
N ASP A 347 2.09 -16.89 15.28
CA ASP A 347 3.11 -16.24 14.45
C ASP A 347 4.14 -15.54 15.33
N ARG A 348 5.37 -16.10 15.38
CA ARG A 348 6.47 -15.58 16.21
C ARG A 348 6.86 -14.14 15.87
N LEU A 349 6.87 -13.78 14.58
CA LEU A 349 7.23 -12.42 14.16
C LEU A 349 6.18 -11.41 14.62
N ARG A 350 4.89 -11.75 14.46
CA ARG A 350 3.80 -10.89 14.91
C ARG A 350 3.74 -10.77 16.43
N ARG A 351 4.01 -11.87 17.15
CA ARG A 351 4.15 -11.85 18.61
C ARG A 351 5.23 -10.86 19.05
N ALA A 352 6.44 -10.98 18.52
CA ALA A 352 7.55 -10.11 18.88
C ALA A 352 7.22 -8.63 18.63
N ARG A 353 6.59 -8.32 17.49
CA ARG A 353 6.13 -6.95 17.17
C ARG A 353 5.03 -6.47 18.11
N ALA A 354 4.09 -7.32 18.50
CA ALA A 354 3.05 -6.98 19.46
C ALA A 354 3.61 -6.73 20.87
N ILE A 355 4.60 -7.51 21.32
CA ILE A 355 5.30 -7.24 22.58
C ILE A 355 5.94 -5.86 22.54
N ARG A 356 6.75 -5.60 21.50
CA ARG A 356 7.44 -4.32 21.36
C ARG A 356 6.47 -3.14 21.37
N ARG A 357 5.44 -3.16 20.52
CA ARG A 357 4.45 -2.07 20.45
C ARG A 357 3.67 -1.91 21.75
N SER A 358 3.33 -2.99 22.44
CA SER A 358 2.66 -2.92 23.75
C SER A 358 3.54 -2.28 24.83
N VAL A 359 4.85 -2.53 24.82
CA VAL A 359 5.82 -1.87 25.72
C VAL A 359 5.98 -0.40 25.35
N GLU A 360 6.21 -0.09 24.07
CA GLU A 360 6.38 1.27 23.55
C GLU A 360 5.15 2.14 23.89
N LEU A 361 3.93 1.62 23.68
CA LEU A 361 2.70 2.33 23.98
C LEU A 361 2.50 2.56 25.49
N ARG A 362 2.80 1.58 26.34
CA ARG A 362 2.71 1.75 27.80
C ARG A 362 3.74 2.75 28.33
N LEU A 363 4.95 2.74 27.77
CA LEU A 363 5.98 3.72 28.10
C LEU A 363 5.55 5.14 27.69
N ALA A 364 5.06 5.31 26.45
CA ALA A 364 4.60 6.60 25.93
C ALA A 364 3.39 7.17 26.71
N THR A 365 2.56 6.30 27.29
CA THR A 365 1.37 6.68 28.08
C THR A 365 1.63 6.75 29.59
N GLY A 366 2.89 6.56 30.04
CA GLY A 366 3.28 6.63 31.46
C GLY A 366 2.80 5.46 32.32
N ARG A 367 2.34 4.35 31.70
CA ARG A 367 1.89 3.13 32.38
C ARG A 367 3.03 2.15 32.68
N LEU A 368 4.20 2.41 32.13
CA LEU A 368 5.41 1.63 32.32
C LEU A 368 6.58 2.61 32.39
N ASP A 369 7.48 2.41 33.33
CA ASP A 369 8.71 3.19 33.43
C ASP A 369 9.81 2.60 32.52
N THR A 370 10.90 3.34 32.34
CA THR A 370 12.00 2.91 31.47
C THR A 370 12.63 1.59 31.93
N ALA A 371 12.75 1.39 33.25
CA ALA A 371 13.31 0.16 33.81
C ALA A 371 12.41 -1.05 33.53
N GLY A 372 11.10 -0.92 33.72
CA GLY A 372 10.11 -1.93 33.37
C GLY A 372 10.09 -2.25 31.87
N ALA A 373 10.18 -1.22 31.02
CA ALA A 373 10.24 -1.40 29.57
C ALA A 373 11.47 -2.20 29.12
N ILE A 374 12.65 -1.92 29.70
CA ILE A 374 13.88 -2.68 29.43
C ILE A 374 13.72 -4.14 29.85
N SER A 375 13.23 -4.38 31.07
CA SER A 375 13.05 -5.73 31.61
C SER A 375 12.13 -6.59 30.73
N GLU A 376 10.98 -6.03 30.31
CA GLU A 376 10.03 -6.75 29.46
C GLU A 376 10.57 -7.03 28.06
N LEU A 377 11.28 -6.08 27.44
CA LEU A 377 11.89 -6.29 26.12
C LEU A 377 13.03 -7.31 26.17
N GLN A 378 13.82 -7.32 27.24
CA GLN A 378 14.86 -8.33 27.46
C GLN A 378 14.25 -9.73 27.61
N ALA A 379 13.19 -9.88 28.41
CA ALA A 379 12.50 -11.15 28.55
C ALA A 379 11.95 -11.67 27.20
N ALA A 380 11.47 -10.75 26.35
CA ALA A 380 10.93 -11.08 25.03
C ALA A 380 11.97 -11.59 24.02
N LEU A 381 13.27 -11.33 24.23
CA LEU A 381 14.34 -11.86 23.36
C LEU A 381 14.51 -13.37 23.49
N PHE A 382 14.07 -13.95 24.61
CA PHE A 382 14.27 -15.37 24.95
C PHE A 382 12.98 -16.21 24.88
N ALA A 383 11.85 -15.63 24.45
CA ALA A 383 10.52 -16.26 24.38
C ALA A 383 10.06 -16.55 22.93
#